data_AF-A0A078HVK8-F1
#
_entry.id   AF-A0A078HVK8-F1
#
_cell.length_a   1.000
_cell.length_b   1.000
_cell.length_c   1.000
_cell.angle_alpha   90.00
_cell.angle_beta   90.00
_cell.angle_gamma   90.00
#
_symmetry.space_group_name_H-M   'P 1'
#
loop_
_entity.id
_entity.type
_entity.pdbx_description
1 polymer ?
#
loop_
_entity_poly.entity_id
_entity_poly.type
_entity_poly.pdbx_seq_one_letter_code
_entity_poly.pdbx_strand_id
1 'polypeptide(L)'
;MNKSCWRSKISPTKNYRLTWYKDLGLHAFGEFSMAMIQANSVMEDQCQIESGPLTFNNPAVQGTFVGVYSGHGGPEASRFIADNLFPNLKKFASEGGEVSEEVMRNAFAETDEDFLSAVKKLLVCN
;
A
#
# COMPACT_ATOMS: atom_id res chain seq x y z
N MET A 1 12.41 -10.20 -6.10
CA MET A 1 12.98 -8.84 -6.24
C MET A 1 11.98 -7.98 -6.99
N ASN A 2 11.18 -7.20 -6.26
CA ASN A 2 10.10 -6.37 -6.78
C ASN A 2 10.72 -5.04 -7.24
N LYS A 3 11.01 -4.88 -8.54
CA LYS A 3 11.38 -3.56 -9.07
C LYS A 3 10.09 -2.77 -9.16
N SER A 4 9.90 -1.80 -8.27
CA SER A 4 8.84 -0.81 -8.43
C SER A 4 8.93 -0.22 -9.83
N CYS A 5 7.82 -0.16 -10.56
CA CYS A 5 7.76 0.48 -11.88
C CYS A 5 7.97 2.00 -11.80
N TRP A 6 8.11 2.53 -10.58
CA TRP A 6 8.36 3.92 -10.32
C TRP A 6 9.77 4.35 -10.74
N ARG A 7 9.84 5.17 -11.79
CA ARG A 7 11.03 5.95 -12.13
C ARG A 7 10.75 7.41 -11.79
N SER A 8 11.29 7.86 -10.66
CA SER A 8 11.24 9.27 -10.28
C SER A 8 12.05 10.09 -11.28
N LYS A 9 11.50 11.20 -11.74
CA LYS A 9 12.24 12.17 -12.56
C LYS A 9 13.16 13.07 -11.71
N ILE A 10 12.89 13.20 -10.40
CA ILE A 10 13.49 14.29 -9.59
C ILE A 10 14.06 13.85 -8.22
N SER A 11 13.49 12.88 -7.47
CA SER A 11 14.14 12.30 -6.26
C SER A 11 13.44 11.06 -5.66
N PRO A 12 14.09 10.27 -4.78
CA PRO A 12 13.44 9.19 -4.02
C PRO A 12 12.31 9.71 -3.10
N THR A 13 11.44 8.81 -2.61
CA THR A 13 10.44 9.11 -1.57
C THR A 13 11.07 9.87 -0.41
N LYS A 14 10.47 11.00 -0.02
CA LYS A 14 10.98 11.86 1.06
C LYS A 14 9.96 11.93 2.19
N ASN A 15 10.48 11.74 3.41
CA ASN A 15 9.74 11.89 4.65
C ASN A 15 10.31 13.11 5.38
N TYR A 16 9.53 14.18 5.55
CA TYR A 16 9.93 15.35 6.33
C TYR A 16 8.91 15.64 7.42
N ARG A 17 9.24 15.36 8.68
CA ARG A 17 8.35 15.56 9.84
C ARG A 17 6.97 14.89 9.67
N LEU A 18 5.99 15.66 9.18
CA LEU A 18 4.58 15.32 8.99
C LEU A 18 4.16 15.39 7.51
N THR A 19 5.14 15.37 6.59
CA THR A 19 4.90 15.24 5.16
C THR A 19 5.57 14.00 4.60
N TRP A 20 4.80 13.26 3.81
CA TRP A 20 5.26 12.18 2.95
C TRP A 20 4.89 12.53 1.53
N TYR A 21 5.81 12.35 0.60
CA TYR A 21 5.45 12.47 -0.82
C TYR A 21 6.31 11.61 -1.73
N LYS A 22 5.69 11.30 -2.86
CA LYS A 22 6.27 10.70 -4.05
C LYS A 22 6.13 11.76 -5.14
N ASP A 23 7.28 12.23 -5.64
CA ASP A 23 7.37 13.26 -6.70
C ASP A 23 6.60 12.84 -7.97
N LEU A 24 6.58 13.68 -9.01
CA LEU A 24 6.07 13.22 -10.30
C LEU A 24 6.97 12.10 -10.86
N GLY A 25 6.37 10.94 -11.14
CA GLY A 25 7.07 9.77 -11.68
C GLY A 25 6.27 9.09 -12.78
N LEU A 26 6.99 8.33 -13.61
CA LEU A 26 6.39 7.52 -14.67
C LEU A 26 5.68 6.31 -14.07
N HIS A 27 4.45 6.07 -14.55
CA HIS A 27 3.55 4.98 -14.20
C HIS A 27 3.07 4.31 -15.50
N ALA A 28 2.60 3.06 -15.44
CA ALA A 28 2.16 2.27 -16.58
C ALA A 28 1.17 2.98 -17.52
N PHE A 29 0.37 3.92 -17.00
CA PHE A 29 -0.65 4.65 -17.77
C PHE A 29 -0.51 6.18 -17.72
N GLY A 30 0.65 6.71 -17.31
CA GLY A 30 0.88 8.16 -17.30
C GLY A 30 1.90 8.63 -16.26
N GLU A 31 1.72 9.87 -15.80
CA GLU A 31 2.54 10.45 -14.74
C GLU A 31 1.69 10.63 -13.49
N PHE A 32 2.22 10.20 -12.34
CA PHE A 32 1.55 10.34 -11.06
C PHE A 32 2.48 11.00 -10.07
N SER A 33 1.90 11.72 -9.12
CA SER A 33 2.54 12.14 -7.88
C SER A 33 1.57 11.86 -6.74
N MET A 34 2.09 11.76 -5.53
CA MET A 34 1.25 11.57 -4.35
C MET A 34 1.88 12.29 -3.17
N ALA A 35 1.08 13.00 -2.40
CA ALA A 35 1.55 13.65 -1.19
C ALA A 35 0.51 13.46 -0.09
N MET A 36 1.00 13.38 1.13
CA MET A 36 0.23 13.37 2.36
C MET A 36 0.87 14.37 3.32
N ILE A 37 0.03 15.22 3.88
CA ILE A 37 0.41 16.26 4.83
C ILE A 37 -0.55 16.17 6.01
N GLN A 38 0.00 16.04 7.21
CA GLN A 38 -0.80 15.97 8.42
C GLN A 38 -0.64 17.24 9.25
N ALA A 39 -1.78 17.73 9.76
CA ALA A 39 -1.83 18.87 10.68
C ALA A 39 -1.64 18.47 12.15
N ASN A 40 -1.80 17.19 12.49
CA ASN A 40 -1.65 16.66 13.85
C ASN A 40 -0.18 16.42 14.23
N SER A 41 0.11 16.24 15.52
CA SER A 41 1.45 15.95 16.04
C SER A 41 2.01 14.59 15.60
N VAL A 42 1.14 13.67 15.18
CA VAL A 42 1.47 12.32 14.69
C VAL A 42 0.88 12.14 13.30
N MET A 43 1.66 11.53 12.40
CA MET A 43 1.20 11.16 11.06
C MET A 43 0.41 9.85 11.12
N GLU A 44 -0.87 9.94 11.46
CA GLU A 44 -1.80 8.80 11.50
C GLU A 44 -2.29 8.40 10.11
N ASP A 45 -2.43 9.34 9.18
CA ASP A 45 -2.87 9.02 7.83
C ASP A 45 -1.73 8.36 7.05
N GLN A 46 -2.06 7.42 6.17
CA GLN A 46 -1.12 6.74 5.29
C GLN A 46 -1.65 6.72 3.86
N CYS A 47 -0.75 6.65 2.89
CA CYS A 47 -1.15 6.51 1.48
C CYS A 47 -0.15 5.65 0.71
N GLN A 48 -0.62 5.16 -0.43
CA GLN A 48 0.10 4.20 -1.24
C GLN A 48 -0.22 4.44 -2.72
N ILE A 49 0.79 4.27 -3.57
CA ILE A 49 0.60 4.20 -5.02
C ILE A 49 1.53 3.17 -5.64
N GLU A 50 0.92 2.19 -6.31
CA GLU A 50 1.59 1.12 -7.04
C GLU A 50 1.14 1.08 -8.49
N SER A 51 2.06 0.62 -9.33
CA SER A 51 1.94 0.58 -10.79
C SER A 51 2.47 -0.72 -11.34
N GLY A 52 1.78 -1.26 -12.33
CA GLY A 52 2.32 -2.31 -13.17
C GLY A 52 1.59 -3.65 -12.95
N PRO A 53 2.31 -4.79 -12.97
CA PRO A 53 1.70 -6.09 -12.76
C PRO A 53 1.00 -6.20 -11.40
N LEU A 54 -0.29 -6.50 -11.43
CA LEU A 54 -1.13 -6.78 -10.25
C LEU A 54 -1.07 -8.25 -9.84
N THR A 55 -0.32 -9.09 -10.55
CA THR A 55 -0.02 -10.48 -10.16
C THR A 55 1.49 -10.72 -10.19
N PHE A 56 1.94 -11.77 -9.52
CA PHE A 56 3.34 -12.21 -9.52
C PHE A 56 3.68 -13.10 -10.71
N ASN A 57 2.69 -13.82 -11.25
CA ASN A 57 2.85 -14.87 -12.26
C ASN A 57 2.35 -14.47 -13.66
N ASN A 58 1.52 -13.44 -13.79
CA ASN A 58 0.99 -12.99 -15.08
C ASN A 58 1.21 -11.47 -15.30
N PRO A 59 2.28 -11.07 -16.01
CA PRO A 59 2.56 -9.66 -16.26
C PRO A 59 1.54 -8.99 -17.19
N ALA A 60 0.59 -9.72 -17.79
CA ALA A 60 -0.47 -9.09 -18.60
C ALA A 60 -1.54 -8.42 -17.73
N VAL A 61 -1.70 -8.83 -16.47
CA VAL A 61 -2.64 -8.20 -15.53
C VAL A 61 -1.99 -6.93 -14.98
N GLN A 62 -2.18 -5.82 -15.70
CA GLN A 62 -1.61 -4.52 -15.39
C GLN A 62 -2.64 -3.62 -14.70
N GLY A 63 -2.18 -2.72 -13.84
CA GLY A 63 -3.05 -1.67 -13.31
C GLY A 63 -2.36 -0.69 -12.38
N THR A 64 -3.20 0.14 -11.78
CA THR A 64 -2.81 1.17 -10.82
C THR A 64 -3.55 0.91 -9.52
N PHE A 65 -2.81 0.73 -8.43
CA PHE A 65 -3.38 0.67 -7.10
C PHE A 65 -3.09 1.97 -6.37
N VAL A 66 -4.13 2.57 -5.80
CA VAL A 66 -4.04 3.79 -5.00
C VAL A 66 -4.74 3.55 -3.67
N GLY A 67 -4.01 3.75 -2.57
CA GLY A 67 -4.50 3.64 -1.21
C GLY A 67 -4.46 4.98 -0.51
N VAL A 68 -5.54 5.33 0.18
CA VAL A 68 -5.62 6.47 1.11
C VAL A 68 -6.28 5.95 2.38
N TYR A 69 -5.56 5.99 3.49
CA TYR A 69 -5.94 5.36 4.74
C TYR A 69 -5.97 6.42 5.83
N SER A 70 -7.17 6.79 6.28
CA SER A 70 -7.31 7.75 7.38
C SER A 70 -7.13 7.03 8.71
N GLY A 71 -6.05 7.34 9.42
CA GLY A 71 -5.73 6.70 10.69
C GLY A 71 -6.38 7.42 11.87
N HIS A 72 -6.63 6.69 12.95
CA HIS A 72 -7.09 7.26 14.21
C HIS A 72 -6.70 6.38 15.39
N GLY A 73 -6.29 7.00 16.50
CA GLY A 73 -5.91 6.28 17.71
C GLY A 73 -4.48 5.73 17.64
N GLY A 74 -3.63 6.32 16.80
CA GLY A 74 -2.28 5.86 16.49
C GLY A 74 -2.09 5.54 15.00
N PRO A 75 -0.84 5.57 14.49
CA PRO A 75 -0.52 5.31 13.08
C PRO A 75 -0.43 3.81 12.74
N GLU A 76 -0.55 2.91 13.72
CA GLU A 76 -0.19 1.50 13.56
C GLU A 76 -1.07 0.79 12.52
N ALA A 77 -2.39 0.98 12.58
CA ALA A 77 -3.34 0.31 11.70
C ALA A 77 -3.23 0.80 10.25
N SER A 78 -3.24 2.11 10.04
CA SER A 78 -3.12 2.71 8.69
C SER A 78 -1.77 2.37 8.04
N ARG A 79 -0.68 2.32 8.84
CA ARG A 79 0.63 1.91 8.37
C ARG A 79 0.67 0.44 8.01
N PHE A 80 0.06 -0.41 8.84
CA PHE A 80 -0.06 -1.83 8.53
C PHE A 80 -0.81 -2.06 7.21
N ILE A 81 -1.91 -1.35 6.98
CA ILE A 81 -2.67 -1.44 5.72
C ILE A 81 -1.80 -1.02 4.54
N ALA A 82 -1.10 0.12 4.62
CA ALA A 82 -0.24 0.62 3.54
C ALA A 82 0.89 -0.35 3.17
N ASP A 83 1.40 -1.10 4.14
CA ASP A 83 2.49 -2.06 3.93
C ASP A 83 1.98 -3.43 3.40
N ASN A 84 0.75 -3.84 3.74
CA ASN A 84 0.29 -5.24 3.55
C ASN A 84 -0.87 -5.43 2.58
N LEU A 85 -1.74 -4.43 2.37
CA LEU A 85 -2.94 -4.61 1.56
C LEU A 85 -2.62 -4.92 0.09
N PHE A 86 -1.69 -4.19 -0.53
CA PHE A 86 -1.31 -4.46 -1.93
C PHE A 86 -0.58 -5.80 -2.11
N PRO A 87 0.39 -6.20 -1.26
CA PRO A 87 0.93 -7.56 -1.29
C PRO A 87 -0.14 -8.65 -1.21
N ASN A 88 -1.12 -8.51 -0.31
CA ASN A 88 -2.23 -9.46 -0.18
C ASN A 88 -3.14 -9.45 -1.41
N LEU A 89 -3.46 -8.27 -1.96
CA LEU A 89 -4.17 -8.15 -3.23
C LEU A 89 -3.44 -8.88 -4.35
N LYS A 90 -2.13 -8.65 -4.46
CA LYS A 90 -1.29 -9.24 -5.51
C LYS A 90 -1.16 -10.76 -5.35
N LYS A 91 -1.14 -11.28 -4.12
CA LYS A 91 -1.21 -12.72 -3.80
C LYS A 91 -2.51 -13.32 -4.36
N PHE A 92 -3.67 -12.83 -3.91
CA PHE A 92 -4.96 -13.39 -4.33
C PHE A 92 -5.24 -13.17 -5.82
N ALA A 93 -4.84 -12.04 -6.39
CA ALA A 93 -4.95 -11.83 -7.84
C ALA A 93 -4.07 -12.81 -8.64
N SER A 94 -2.94 -13.25 -8.09
CA SER A 94 -2.09 -14.27 -8.74
C SER A 94 -2.72 -15.66 -8.69
N GLU A 95 -3.48 -15.95 -7.64
CA GLU A 95 -4.22 -17.21 -7.46
C GLU A 95 -5.45 -17.25 -8.38
N GLY A 96 -6.21 -16.15 -8.46
CA GLY A 96 -7.39 -16.03 -9.31
C GLY A 96 -7.12 -15.67 -10.77
N GLY A 97 -5.94 -15.14 -11.08
CA GLY A 97 -5.55 -14.70 -12.43
C GLY A 97 -6.09 -13.33 -12.85
N GLU A 98 -6.89 -12.67 -12.01
CA GLU A 98 -7.47 -11.35 -12.24
C GLU A 98 -7.72 -10.61 -10.92
N VAL A 99 -8.14 -9.34 -11.01
CA VAL A 99 -8.66 -8.59 -9.86
C VAL A 99 -10.19 -8.62 -9.93
N SER A 100 -10.80 -9.35 -9.01
CA SER A 100 -12.25 -9.50 -8.85
C SER A 100 -12.71 -9.01 -7.48
N GLU A 101 -14.04 -8.93 -7.28
CA GLU A 101 -14.63 -8.60 -5.98
C GLU A 101 -14.16 -9.58 -4.88
N GLU A 102 -14.06 -10.87 -5.20
CA GLU A 102 -13.61 -11.90 -4.27
C GLU A 102 -12.14 -11.72 -3.88
N VAL A 103 -11.28 -11.43 -4.85
CA VAL A 103 -9.86 -11.13 -4.62
C VAL A 103 -9.71 -9.91 -3.71
N MET A 104 -10.48 -8.85 -3.94
CA MET A 104 -10.49 -7.66 -3.07
C MET A 104 -10.93 -8.03 -1.65
N ARG A 105 -12.07 -8.71 -1.50
CA ARG A 105 -12.59 -9.13 -0.19
C ARG A 105 -11.57 -9.98 0.58
N ASN A 106 -10.95 -10.95 -0.06
CA ASN A 106 -9.96 -11.83 0.56
C ASN A 106 -8.70 -11.06 0.96
N ALA A 107 -8.24 -10.12 0.13
CA ALA A 107 -7.10 -9.27 0.46
C ALA A 107 -7.33 -8.40 1.70
N PHE A 108 -8.53 -7.81 1.83
CA PHE A 108 -8.91 -7.06 3.02
C PHE A 108 -9.03 -7.96 4.26
N ALA A 109 -9.68 -9.11 4.13
CA ALA A 109 -9.86 -10.06 5.23
C ALA A 109 -8.51 -10.57 5.77
N GLU A 110 -7.60 -11.01 4.90
CA GLU A 110 -6.26 -11.44 5.31
C GLU A 110 -5.48 -10.29 5.97
N THR A 111 -5.56 -9.08 5.42
CA THR A 111 -4.88 -7.91 6.00
C THR A 111 -5.37 -7.61 7.43
N ASP A 112 -6.67 -7.75 7.68
CA ASP A 112 -7.26 -7.57 9.02
C ASP A 112 -6.86 -8.69 9.98
N GLU A 113 -6.92 -9.95 9.54
CA GLU A 113 -6.49 -11.11 10.33
C GLU A 113 -5.00 -11.04 10.70
N ASP A 114 -4.15 -10.66 9.74
CA ASP A 114 -2.71 -10.44 9.94
C ASP A 114 -2.45 -9.34 10.98
N PHE A 115 -3.18 -8.23 10.91
CA PHE A 115 -3.05 -7.15 11.88
C PHE A 115 -3.47 -7.59 13.28
N LEU A 116 -4.63 -8.27 13.41
CA LEU A 116 -5.10 -8.82 14.69
C LEU A 116 -4.10 -9.82 15.27
N SER A 117 -3.47 -10.65 14.44
CA SER A 117 -2.41 -11.58 14.84
C SER A 117 -1.18 -10.84 15.35
N ALA A 118 -0.74 -9.78 14.67
CA ALA A 118 0.37 -8.93 15.09
C ALA A 118 0.08 -8.26 16.45
N VAL A 119 -1.11 -7.70 16.64
CA VAL A 119 -1.53 -7.07 17.90
C VAL A 119 -1.60 -8.09 19.04
N LYS A 120 -2.17 -9.28 18.82
CA LYS A 120 -2.21 -10.35 19.84
C LYS A 120 -0.81 -10.74 20.30
N LYS A 121 0.17 -10.86 19.39
CA LYS A 121 1.56 -11.16 19.75
C LYS A 121 2.17 -10.07 20.62
N LEU A 122 1.89 -8.79 20.34
CA LEU A 122 2.34 -7.68 21.16
C LEU A 122 1.75 -7.70 22.57
N LEU A 123 0.49 -8.16 22.72
CA LEU A 123 -0.17 -8.25 24.02
C LEU A 123 0.29 -9.46 24.87
N VAL A 124 0.68 -10.57 24.24
CA VAL A 124 1.16 -11.77 24.94
C VAL A 124 2.64 -11.65 25.36
N CYS A 125 3.41 -10.81 24.68
CA CYS A 125 4.83 -10.58 24.95
C CYS A 125 5.11 -9.39 25.90
N ASN A 126 4.07 -8.74 26.43
CA ASN A 126 4.14 -7.73 27.49
C ASN A 126 3.53 -8.29 28.78
#